data_AF-A0A955X1P2-F1
#
_entry.id   AF-A0A955X1P2-F1
#
_cell.length_a   1.000
_cell.length_b   1.000
_cell.length_c   1.000
_cell.angle_alpha   90.00
_cell.angle_beta   90.00
_cell.angle_gamma   90.00
#
_symmetry.space_group_name_H-M   'P 1'
#
loop_
_entity.id
_entity.type
_entity.pdbx_description
1 polymer ?
#
loop_
_entity_poly.entity_id
_entity_poly.type
_entity_poly.pdbx_seq_one_letter_code
_entity_poly.pdbx_strand_id
1 'polypeptide(L)'
;KKNGVWIATVSNINFPSRTGLSADAQKAELDALVATTAAAGLNAIVFQVRPECDALYRSNLEPWSRYLTGTQGQDPGYDPLEYLLEVAHARAVEVHAWLNPYRAKASAGSTAVAPHLSVTVPEHAHRYGNFLWMDPGAAEVQDALLAVVEDLVTRYDLDGVHFDDYFYPYPDGATAFPDDTTFAAYQASGGALGRDDWRRDNVNRMVEAVNATVLRANPHVRFGISPFGIYRPGMPEGITGLDQYAAIFSDPPVWMQEGWVDYLAPQLYWPSTQTRQAYGPLVSWWSALAHDGRVIIPGNYLSQLGSSSAWTVDELRTQVALTRAEAPADAAGNIYFHIGPLQENRSGIADVFKDELYATPALPPELPGRAEAAPPPPVVALEGTRATLSAGGPEVLRAWVLYRDAGAGWAVQDILPASTTSVELSTGRWAISAADRGSRESLGVVVDVP
;
A
#
# COMPACT_ATOMS: atom_id res chain seq x y z
N LYS A 1 -13.84 1.70 -3.42
CA LYS A 1 -13.18 0.53 -2.81
C LYS A 1 -11.74 0.42 -3.29
N LYS A 2 -10.76 0.23 -2.41
CA LYS A 2 -9.35 -0.02 -2.78
C LYS A 2 -9.11 -1.52 -2.77
N ASN A 3 -8.86 -2.08 -3.95
CA ASN A 3 -8.55 -3.49 -4.14
C ASN A 3 -7.11 -3.55 -4.66
N GLY A 4 -6.18 -3.86 -3.77
CA GLY A 4 -4.75 -3.74 -4.04
C GLY A 4 -4.00 -5.06 -4.01
N VAL A 5 -2.73 -5.02 -4.41
CA VAL A 5 -1.82 -6.15 -4.30
C VAL A 5 -0.41 -5.68 -3.91
N TRP A 6 0.23 -6.40 -3.00
CA TRP A 6 1.63 -6.17 -2.69
C TRP A 6 2.54 -6.80 -3.75
N ILE A 7 3.56 -6.04 -4.15
CA ILE A 7 4.67 -6.49 -4.98
C ILE A 7 5.95 -6.32 -4.16
N ALA A 8 6.42 -7.42 -3.58
CA ALA A 8 7.61 -7.46 -2.75
C ALA A 8 8.88 -7.60 -3.60
N THR A 9 9.89 -6.84 -3.24
CA THR A 9 11.17 -6.76 -3.97
C THR A 9 12.33 -7.33 -3.15
N VAL A 10 12.18 -7.34 -1.82
CA VAL A 10 13.06 -8.07 -0.92
C VAL A 10 13.16 -9.53 -1.35
N SER A 11 14.38 -10.04 -1.44
CA SER A 11 14.68 -11.41 -1.87
C SER A 11 14.12 -11.79 -3.24
N ASN A 12 13.81 -10.80 -4.10
CA ASN A 12 13.23 -11.02 -5.42
C ASN A 12 11.91 -11.83 -5.37
N ILE A 13 11.09 -11.64 -4.31
CA ILE A 13 9.83 -12.39 -4.14
C ILE A 13 8.88 -12.21 -5.33
N ASN A 14 8.72 -10.98 -5.82
CA ASN A 14 7.90 -10.70 -7.01
C ASN A 14 8.68 -9.93 -8.08
N PHE A 15 9.50 -8.96 -7.70
CA PHE A 15 10.20 -8.12 -8.66
C PHE A 15 11.61 -7.69 -8.22
N PRO A 16 12.59 -7.66 -9.15
CA PRO A 16 12.59 -8.44 -10.38
C PRO A 16 12.61 -9.94 -10.04
N SER A 17 12.28 -10.82 -10.99
CA SER A 17 12.24 -12.27 -10.74
C SER A 17 13.59 -12.85 -10.31
N ARG A 18 14.68 -12.15 -10.62
CA ARG A 18 16.04 -12.38 -10.11
C ARG A 18 16.89 -11.13 -10.30
N THR A 19 18.00 -11.06 -9.58
CA THR A 19 19.00 -9.99 -9.76
C THR A 19 19.68 -10.04 -11.13
N GLY A 20 20.08 -8.89 -11.66
CA GLY A 20 20.97 -8.79 -12.82
C GLY A 20 20.27 -8.95 -14.17
N LEU A 21 18.94 -8.89 -14.21
CA LEU A 21 18.19 -8.75 -15.45
C LEU A 21 18.51 -7.40 -16.13
N SER A 22 18.47 -7.37 -17.45
CA SER A 22 18.59 -6.12 -18.20
C SER A 22 17.43 -5.18 -17.88
N ALA A 23 17.63 -3.86 -18.07
CA ALA A 23 16.58 -2.87 -17.89
C ALA A 23 15.31 -3.22 -18.69
N ASP A 24 15.45 -3.67 -19.95
CA ASP A 24 14.31 -4.07 -20.78
C ASP A 24 13.56 -5.30 -20.24
N ALA A 25 14.28 -6.28 -19.68
CA ALA A 25 13.64 -7.44 -19.07
C ALA A 25 12.89 -7.07 -17.78
N GLN A 26 13.46 -6.18 -16.97
CA GLN A 26 12.77 -5.67 -15.77
C GLN A 26 11.53 -4.84 -16.14
N LYS A 27 11.63 -3.98 -17.16
CA LYS A 27 10.46 -3.23 -17.69
C LYS A 27 9.35 -4.17 -18.15
N ALA A 28 9.68 -5.23 -18.89
CA ALA A 28 8.71 -6.23 -19.30
C ALA A 28 8.06 -6.97 -18.12
N GLU A 29 8.79 -7.20 -17.01
CA GLU A 29 8.20 -7.74 -15.78
C GLU A 29 7.25 -6.75 -15.11
N LEU A 30 7.58 -5.45 -15.05
CA LEU A 30 6.69 -4.41 -14.53
C LEU A 30 5.41 -4.30 -15.38
N ASP A 31 5.53 -4.34 -16.71
CA ASP A 31 4.38 -4.39 -17.63
C ASP A 31 3.46 -5.57 -17.33
N ALA A 32 4.04 -6.77 -17.12
CA ALA A 32 3.29 -7.97 -16.81
C ALA A 32 2.58 -7.86 -15.44
N LEU A 33 3.27 -7.34 -14.43
CA LEU A 33 2.69 -7.13 -13.09
C LEU A 33 1.51 -6.17 -13.13
N VAL A 34 1.63 -5.07 -13.86
CA VAL A 34 0.55 -4.10 -14.05
C VAL A 34 -0.60 -4.70 -14.85
N ALA A 35 -0.31 -5.44 -15.92
CA ALA A 35 -1.33 -6.12 -16.72
C ALA A 35 -2.10 -7.17 -15.89
N THR A 36 -1.41 -7.96 -15.07
CA THR A 36 -2.05 -8.92 -14.15
C THR A 36 -2.93 -8.21 -13.13
N THR A 37 -2.46 -7.10 -12.57
CA THR A 37 -3.22 -6.30 -11.58
C THR A 37 -4.53 -5.80 -12.19
N ALA A 38 -4.44 -5.13 -13.35
CA ALA A 38 -5.62 -4.59 -14.04
C ALA A 38 -6.58 -5.70 -14.52
N ALA A 39 -6.05 -6.81 -15.07
CA ALA A 39 -6.87 -7.93 -15.54
C ALA A 39 -7.63 -8.64 -14.42
N ALA A 40 -7.13 -8.58 -13.18
CA ALA A 40 -7.80 -9.10 -11.99
C ALA A 40 -8.83 -8.12 -11.38
N GLY A 41 -9.07 -6.96 -12.00
CA GLY A 41 -9.99 -5.94 -11.45
C GLY A 41 -9.45 -5.21 -10.22
N LEU A 42 -8.14 -5.34 -9.93
CA LEU A 42 -7.47 -4.61 -8.87
C LEU A 42 -7.07 -3.22 -9.37
N ASN A 43 -7.15 -2.22 -8.48
CA ASN A 43 -6.97 -0.81 -8.82
C ASN A 43 -5.76 -0.16 -8.13
N ALA A 44 -4.98 -0.92 -7.36
CA ALA A 44 -3.79 -0.41 -6.70
C ALA A 44 -2.65 -1.44 -6.62
N ILE A 45 -1.42 -0.96 -6.80
CA ILE A 45 -0.19 -1.70 -6.53
C ILE A 45 0.47 -1.07 -5.30
N VAL A 46 0.85 -1.92 -4.35
CA VAL A 46 1.70 -1.54 -3.22
C VAL A 46 3.10 -2.09 -3.49
N PHE A 47 3.97 -1.26 -4.07
CA PHE A 47 5.26 -1.68 -4.62
C PHE A 47 6.40 -1.38 -3.65
N GLN A 48 7.18 -2.41 -3.26
CA GLN A 48 8.28 -2.24 -2.32
C GLN A 48 9.45 -1.47 -2.94
N VAL A 49 9.53 -0.17 -2.66
CA VAL A 49 10.58 0.72 -3.18
C VAL A 49 11.83 0.78 -2.28
N ARG A 50 11.67 0.46 -0.98
CA ARG A 50 12.73 0.48 0.03
C ARG A 50 12.70 -0.78 0.91
N PRO A 51 13.29 -1.90 0.47
CA PRO A 51 13.27 -3.15 1.22
C PRO A 51 14.27 -3.22 2.38
N GLU A 52 15.46 -2.61 2.26
CA GLU A 52 16.51 -2.68 3.28
C GLU A 52 17.44 -1.45 3.28
N CYS A 53 16.92 -0.25 3.55
CA CYS A 53 17.68 1.02 3.47
C CYS A 53 18.40 1.20 2.12
N ASP A 54 17.68 0.88 1.05
CA ASP A 54 18.13 0.96 -0.33
C ASP A 54 16.95 1.31 -1.24
N ALA A 55 17.22 1.65 -2.50
CA ALA A 55 16.23 2.25 -3.38
C ALA A 55 16.03 1.43 -4.67
N LEU A 56 14.76 1.14 -4.99
CA LEU A 56 14.33 0.70 -6.33
C LEU A 56 13.84 1.88 -7.18
N TYR A 57 14.48 3.03 -6.97
CA TYR A 57 14.22 4.30 -7.62
C TYR A 57 15.52 5.13 -7.57
N ARG A 58 15.65 6.15 -8.43
CA ARG A 58 16.83 7.00 -8.39
C ARG A 58 16.82 7.84 -7.11
N SER A 59 17.83 7.68 -6.27
CA SER A 59 17.98 8.42 -5.01
C SER A 59 19.40 8.95 -4.82
N ASN A 60 19.50 10.14 -4.21
CA ASN A 60 20.77 10.67 -3.69
C ASN A 60 20.91 10.41 -2.17
N LEU A 61 19.86 9.90 -1.52
CA LEU A 61 19.80 9.64 -0.08
C LEU A 61 20.10 8.17 0.26
N GLU A 62 19.73 7.25 -0.63
CA GLU A 62 19.86 5.80 -0.45
C GLU A 62 20.55 5.17 -1.66
N PRO A 63 21.37 4.12 -1.49
CA PRO A 63 21.99 3.43 -2.61
C PRO A 63 20.97 2.61 -3.41
N TRP A 64 21.26 2.35 -4.69
CA TRP A 64 20.48 1.40 -5.49
C TRP A 64 20.38 0.03 -4.81
N SER A 65 19.19 -0.56 -4.84
CA SER A 65 18.96 -1.87 -4.23
C SER A 65 19.73 -2.97 -4.95
N ARG A 66 20.36 -3.85 -4.16
CA ARG A 66 21.03 -5.04 -4.70
C ARG A 66 20.05 -6.02 -5.34
N TYR A 67 18.76 -5.94 -5.05
CA TYR A 67 17.75 -6.82 -5.65
C TYR A 67 17.56 -6.55 -7.16
N LEU A 68 18.00 -5.39 -7.66
CA LEU A 68 17.97 -5.06 -9.08
C LEU A 68 19.13 -5.71 -9.86
N THR A 69 20.36 -5.55 -9.37
CA THR A 69 21.59 -5.85 -10.14
C THR A 69 22.44 -6.97 -9.53
N GLY A 70 22.21 -7.33 -8.28
CA GLY A 70 23.05 -8.23 -7.47
C GLY A 70 24.07 -7.48 -6.61
N THR A 71 24.30 -6.20 -6.87
CA THR A 71 25.29 -5.36 -6.17
C THR A 71 24.64 -4.06 -5.69
N GLN A 72 24.66 -3.80 -4.38
CA GLN A 72 24.09 -2.55 -3.85
C GLN A 72 24.87 -1.34 -4.37
N GLY A 73 24.16 -0.25 -4.68
CA GLY A 73 24.72 0.98 -5.24
C GLY A 73 24.94 0.95 -6.76
N GLN A 74 24.79 -0.19 -7.42
CA GLN A 74 24.93 -0.30 -8.87
C GLN A 74 23.64 0.14 -9.59
N ASP A 75 23.75 1.17 -10.44
CA ASP A 75 22.65 1.68 -11.28
C ASP A 75 22.15 0.58 -12.24
N PRO A 76 20.83 0.27 -12.26
CA PRO A 76 20.25 -0.75 -13.16
C PRO A 76 20.07 -0.27 -14.61
N GLY A 77 20.40 1.00 -14.90
CA GLY A 77 20.29 1.62 -16.22
C GLY A 77 18.96 2.36 -16.48
N TYR A 78 18.06 2.41 -15.50
CA TYR A 78 16.78 3.12 -15.56
C TYR A 78 16.22 3.37 -14.14
N ASP A 79 15.11 4.10 -14.02
CA ASP A 79 14.39 4.26 -12.76
C ASP A 79 13.15 3.33 -12.74
N PRO A 80 13.14 2.25 -11.92
CA PRO A 80 12.02 1.31 -11.87
C PRO A 80 10.71 1.91 -11.36
N LEU A 81 10.76 2.80 -10.37
CA LEU A 81 9.55 3.42 -9.80
C LEU A 81 8.92 4.38 -10.81
N GLU A 82 9.72 5.21 -11.47
CA GLU A 82 9.23 6.13 -12.51
C GLU A 82 8.54 5.36 -13.64
N TYR A 83 9.17 4.30 -14.12
CA TYR A 83 8.59 3.48 -15.18
C TYR A 83 7.30 2.78 -14.73
N LEU A 84 7.27 2.23 -13.50
CA LEU A 84 6.06 1.61 -12.95
C LEU A 84 4.89 2.59 -12.87
N LEU A 85 5.13 3.82 -12.42
CA LEU A 85 4.12 4.88 -12.36
C LEU A 85 3.52 5.16 -13.74
N GLU A 86 4.37 5.36 -14.75
CA GLU A 86 3.96 5.57 -16.13
C GLU A 86 3.01 4.47 -16.62
N VAL A 87 3.42 3.20 -16.50
CA VAL A 87 2.65 2.08 -17.06
C VAL A 87 1.41 1.72 -16.24
N ALA A 88 1.41 1.97 -14.93
CA ALA A 88 0.28 1.73 -14.03
C ALA A 88 -0.81 2.80 -14.22
N HIS A 89 -0.43 4.08 -14.24
CA HIS A 89 -1.37 5.19 -14.44
C HIS A 89 -2.00 5.17 -15.83
N ALA A 90 -1.28 4.70 -16.85
CA ALA A 90 -1.84 4.45 -18.18
C ALA A 90 -2.96 3.39 -18.19
N ARG A 91 -3.19 2.68 -17.08
CA ARG A 91 -4.28 1.71 -16.89
C ARG A 91 -5.16 2.05 -15.67
N ALA A 92 -5.09 3.30 -15.19
CA ALA A 92 -5.82 3.77 -14.01
C ALA A 92 -5.56 2.93 -12.74
N VAL A 93 -4.35 2.36 -12.61
CA VAL A 93 -3.90 1.63 -11.41
C VAL A 93 -3.06 2.57 -10.54
N GLU A 94 -3.46 2.75 -9.29
CA GLU A 94 -2.69 3.53 -8.31
C GLU A 94 -1.37 2.83 -7.95
N VAL A 95 -0.33 3.61 -7.63
CA VAL A 95 0.95 3.09 -7.10
C VAL A 95 1.22 3.69 -5.73
N HIS A 96 1.33 2.81 -4.73
CA HIS A 96 1.68 3.12 -3.35
C HIS A 96 3.13 2.68 -3.12
N ALA A 97 4.02 3.63 -2.84
CA ALA A 97 5.41 3.35 -2.51
C ALA A 97 5.49 2.67 -1.13
N TRP A 98 5.88 1.40 -1.10
CA TRP A 98 6.07 0.64 0.13
C TRP A 98 7.52 0.70 0.61
N LEU A 99 7.69 1.21 1.84
CA LEU A 99 8.97 1.28 2.52
C LEU A 99 8.95 0.38 3.75
N ASN A 100 10.03 -0.35 3.96
CA ASN A 100 10.39 -0.80 5.29
C ASN A 100 11.10 0.37 6.00
N PRO A 101 10.65 0.82 7.18
CA PRO A 101 11.19 2.01 7.82
C PRO A 101 12.58 1.79 8.44
N TYR A 102 12.82 0.63 9.08
CA TYR A 102 13.98 0.44 9.96
C TYR A 102 14.88 -0.74 9.61
N ARG A 103 14.47 -1.67 8.75
CA ARG A 103 15.35 -2.74 8.29
C ARG A 103 16.50 -2.13 7.50
N ALA A 104 17.72 -2.30 8.01
CA ALA A 104 18.94 -1.92 7.31
C ALA A 104 19.43 -3.04 6.41
N LYS A 105 19.35 -4.30 6.86
CA LYS A 105 19.76 -5.47 6.05
C LYS A 105 18.86 -6.65 6.37
N ALA A 106 18.25 -7.24 5.34
CA ALA A 106 17.54 -8.52 5.37
C ALA A 106 18.48 -9.71 5.64
N SER A 107 19.78 -9.54 5.39
CA SER A 107 20.84 -10.47 5.77
C SER A 107 22.02 -9.70 6.34
N ALA A 108 22.39 -9.95 7.59
CA ALA A 108 23.52 -9.30 8.25
C ALA A 108 24.85 -9.52 7.49
N GLY A 109 24.94 -10.57 6.67
CA GLY A 109 26.08 -10.86 5.80
C GLY A 109 26.10 -10.14 4.44
N SER A 110 25.05 -9.40 4.05
CA SER A 110 25.08 -8.64 2.78
C SER A 110 26.07 -7.47 2.85
N THR A 111 26.47 -6.91 1.71
CA THR A 111 27.31 -5.70 1.67
C THR A 111 26.42 -4.47 1.65
N ALA A 112 26.76 -3.46 2.47
CA ALA A 112 26.15 -2.14 2.44
C ALA A 112 27.18 -1.11 1.94
N VAL A 113 26.77 -0.16 1.09
CA VAL A 113 27.65 0.90 0.54
C VAL A 113 27.05 2.28 0.79
N ALA A 114 27.88 3.29 1.04
CA ALA A 114 27.40 4.66 1.23
C ALA A 114 26.57 5.11 0.00
N PRO A 115 25.46 5.85 0.19
CA PRO A 115 25.04 6.52 1.44
C PRO A 115 24.17 5.68 2.40
N HIS A 116 24.14 4.35 2.29
CA HIS A 116 23.33 3.46 3.14
C HIS A 116 23.39 3.84 4.63
N LEU A 117 22.23 3.91 5.30
CA LEU A 117 22.12 4.46 6.65
C LEU A 117 22.99 3.72 7.69
N SER A 118 23.11 2.39 7.57
CA SER A 118 24.00 1.61 8.45
C SER A 118 25.50 1.85 8.24
N VAL A 119 25.88 2.57 7.18
CA VAL A 119 27.27 2.95 6.87
C VAL A 119 27.54 4.38 7.32
N THR A 120 26.55 5.26 7.20
CA THR A 120 26.68 6.69 7.54
C THR A 120 26.45 6.98 9.02
N VAL A 121 25.60 6.19 9.70
CA VAL A 121 25.35 6.26 11.15
C VAL A 121 25.42 4.86 11.81
N PRO A 122 26.58 4.18 11.73
CA PRO A 122 26.73 2.78 12.16
C PRO A 122 26.45 2.56 13.66
N GLU A 123 26.56 3.58 14.50
CA GLU A 123 26.25 3.54 15.93
C GLU A 123 24.79 3.22 16.23
N HIS A 124 23.88 3.50 15.29
CA HIS A 124 22.45 3.21 15.39
C HIS A 124 22.05 1.94 14.61
N ALA A 125 23.02 1.18 14.09
CA ALA A 125 22.76 -0.04 13.34
C ALA A 125 23.01 -1.28 14.22
N HIS A 126 21.94 -1.97 14.57
CA HIS A 126 21.92 -3.06 15.53
C HIS A 126 21.70 -4.41 14.85
N ARG A 127 22.58 -5.37 15.16
CA ARG A 127 22.37 -6.76 14.72
C ARG A 127 21.26 -7.39 15.56
N TYR A 128 20.26 -7.94 14.88
CA TYR A 128 19.16 -8.66 15.51
C TYR A 128 18.90 -9.97 14.74
N GLY A 129 19.36 -11.09 15.31
CA GLY A 129 19.40 -12.37 14.60
C GLY A 129 20.20 -12.31 13.30
N ASN A 130 19.54 -12.62 12.18
CA ASN A 130 20.11 -12.53 10.83
C ASN A 130 19.91 -11.15 10.17
N PHE A 131 19.33 -10.18 10.87
CA PHE A 131 19.06 -8.85 10.33
C PHE A 131 20.06 -7.82 10.86
N LEU A 132 20.18 -6.71 10.12
CA LEU A 132 20.66 -5.44 10.65
C LEU A 132 19.48 -4.47 10.68
N TRP A 133 19.30 -3.80 11.81
CA TRP A 133 18.13 -2.97 12.08
C TRP A 133 18.60 -1.60 12.56
N MET A 134 17.99 -0.54 12.03
CA MET A 134 18.26 0.82 12.49
C MET A 134 17.45 1.09 13.76
N ASP A 135 18.03 1.80 14.73
CA ASP A 135 17.37 2.14 15.99
C ASP A 135 16.20 3.11 15.76
N PRO A 136 14.94 2.70 16.02
CA PRO A 136 13.79 3.58 15.85
C PRO A 136 13.79 4.80 16.80
N GLY A 137 14.57 4.76 17.88
CA GLY A 137 14.69 5.84 18.86
C GLY A 137 15.75 6.89 18.55
N ALA A 138 16.58 6.67 17.52
CA ALA A 138 17.65 7.60 17.14
C ALA A 138 17.11 8.71 16.23
N ALA A 139 17.42 9.97 16.55
CA ALA A 139 16.92 11.13 15.80
C ALA A 139 17.45 11.13 14.35
N GLU A 140 18.72 10.79 14.16
CA GLU A 140 19.38 10.70 12.86
C GLU A 140 18.71 9.65 11.95
N VAL A 141 18.18 8.56 12.53
CA VAL A 141 17.44 7.54 11.80
C VAL A 141 16.06 8.03 11.40
N GLN A 142 15.36 8.72 12.31
CA GLN A 142 14.04 9.31 12.03
C GLN A 142 14.14 10.39 10.95
N ASP A 143 15.11 11.31 11.08
CA ASP A 143 15.34 12.39 10.12
C ASP A 143 15.69 11.86 8.72
N ALA A 144 16.52 10.82 8.63
CA ALA A 144 16.86 10.19 7.35
C ALA A 144 15.62 9.55 6.69
N LEU A 145 14.77 8.87 7.46
CA LEU A 145 13.53 8.28 6.94
C LEU A 145 12.55 9.37 6.47
N LEU A 146 12.40 10.46 7.23
CA LEU A 146 11.58 11.61 6.82
C LEU A 146 12.07 12.23 5.51
N ALA A 147 13.38 12.43 5.37
CA ALA A 147 13.98 12.96 4.15
C ALA A 147 13.70 12.04 2.94
N VAL A 148 13.79 10.72 3.11
CA VAL A 148 13.45 9.74 2.06
C VAL A 148 11.97 9.82 1.67
N VAL A 149 11.06 9.93 2.65
CA VAL A 149 9.63 10.08 2.36
C VAL A 149 9.35 11.39 1.62
N GLU A 150 9.91 12.51 2.08
CA GLU A 150 9.73 13.83 1.45
C GLU A 150 10.24 13.83 0.01
N ASP A 151 11.42 13.23 -0.23
CA ASP A 151 12.01 13.08 -1.55
C ASP A 151 11.13 12.28 -2.51
N LEU A 152 10.59 11.14 -2.06
CA LEU A 152 9.69 10.30 -2.85
C LEU A 152 8.41 11.05 -3.22
N VAL A 153 7.75 11.67 -2.24
CA VAL A 153 6.46 12.36 -2.42
C VAL A 153 6.59 13.61 -3.28
N THR A 154 7.75 14.29 -3.23
CA THR A 154 7.99 15.50 -4.01
C THR A 154 8.34 15.20 -5.47
N ARG A 155 9.08 14.11 -5.74
CA ARG A 155 9.63 13.85 -7.08
C ARG A 155 8.80 12.89 -7.93
N TYR A 156 8.09 11.95 -7.31
CA TYR A 156 7.35 10.92 -8.03
C TYR A 156 5.85 11.15 -7.95
N ASP A 157 5.11 10.79 -9.00
CA ASP A 157 3.65 10.96 -9.07
C ASP A 157 2.85 9.97 -8.21
N LEU A 158 3.27 9.72 -6.98
CA LEU A 158 2.68 8.68 -6.12
C LEU A 158 1.19 8.90 -5.84
N ASP A 159 0.47 7.79 -5.62
CA ASP A 159 -0.89 7.80 -5.08
C ASP A 159 -0.88 7.54 -3.56
N GLY A 160 0.18 6.94 -3.05
CA GLY A 160 0.39 6.82 -1.62
C GLY A 160 1.79 6.39 -1.19
N VAL A 161 2.03 6.54 0.11
CA VAL A 161 3.13 5.98 0.88
C VAL A 161 2.55 4.88 1.78
N HIS A 162 3.27 3.77 1.87
CA HIS A 162 2.85 2.59 2.62
C HIS A 162 3.99 2.05 3.49
N PHE A 163 3.74 1.85 4.78
CA PHE A 163 4.63 1.04 5.62
C PHE A 163 4.01 -0.33 5.89
N ASP A 164 4.84 -1.35 6.04
CA ASP A 164 4.43 -2.68 6.49
C ASP A 164 4.51 -2.79 8.03
N ASP A 165 4.63 -4.01 8.54
CA ASP A 165 4.52 -4.38 9.95
C ASP A 165 5.85 -4.37 10.71
N TYR A 166 6.93 -3.85 10.10
CA TYR A 166 8.27 -3.89 10.68
C TYR A 166 8.66 -2.57 11.36
N PHE A 167 8.34 -2.45 12.65
CA PHE A 167 8.74 -1.34 13.51
C PHE A 167 10.02 -1.67 14.28
N TYR A 168 9.92 -2.01 15.56
CA TYR A 168 10.95 -2.83 16.20
C TYR A 168 10.88 -4.25 15.63
N PRO A 169 12.01 -4.99 15.59
CA PRO A 169 12.02 -6.31 14.98
C PRO A 169 11.16 -7.28 15.78
N TYR A 170 10.48 -8.19 15.06
CA TYR A 170 9.78 -9.31 15.67
C TYR A 170 10.71 -10.08 16.62
N PRO A 171 10.30 -10.37 17.87
CA PRO A 171 11.16 -11.04 18.83
C PRO A 171 11.67 -12.39 18.32
N ASP A 172 12.99 -12.61 18.39
CA ASP A 172 13.62 -13.90 18.07
C ASP A 172 13.62 -14.89 19.25
N GLY A 173 13.09 -14.46 20.40
CA GLY A 173 13.04 -15.22 21.65
C GLY A 173 14.39 -15.35 22.38
N ALA A 174 15.46 -14.75 21.85
CA ALA A 174 16.82 -14.89 22.37
C ALA A 174 17.43 -13.54 22.78
N THR A 175 17.10 -12.47 22.06
CA THR A 175 17.83 -11.20 22.16
C THR A 175 16.85 -10.05 22.39
N ALA A 176 17.12 -9.22 23.39
CA ALA A 176 16.46 -7.92 23.51
C ALA A 176 17.03 -6.96 22.46
N PHE A 177 16.21 -6.04 21.94
CA PHE A 177 16.71 -5.01 21.02
C PHE A 177 17.75 -4.12 21.73
N PRO A 178 18.95 -3.91 21.16
CA PRO A 178 20.08 -3.33 21.89
C PRO A 178 20.11 -1.79 21.80
N ASP A 179 19.04 -1.13 22.25
CA ASP A 179 18.87 0.33 22.27
C ASP A 179 19.20 0.96 23.64
N ASP A 180 19.96 0.27 24.49
CA ASP A 180 20.30 0.72 25.84
C ASP A 180 20.94 2.12 25.85
N THR A 181 21.85 2.38 24.91
CA THR A 181 22.54 3.67 24.78
C THR A 181 21.57 4.79 24.43
N THR A 182 20.72 4.58 23.43
CA THR A 182 19.72 5.55 22.97
C THR A 182 18.69 5.83 24.05
N PHE A 183 18.23 4.79 24.75
CA PHE A 183 17.32 4.93 25.88
C PHE A 183 17.95 5.69 27.05
N ALA A 184 19.22 5.40 27.40
CA ALA A 184 19.92 6.11 28.46
C ALA A 184 20.12 7.59 28.12
N ALA A 185 20.39 7.91 26.84
CA ALA A 185 20.48 9.30 26.37
C ALA A 185 19.12 10.02 26.51
N TYR A 186 18.02 9.37 26.15
CA TYR A 186 16.66 9.88 26.36
C TYR A 186 16.37 10.16 27.85
N GLN A 187 16.74 9.24 28.76
CA GLN A 187 16.55 9.47 30.19
C GLN A 187 17.42 10.63 30.71
N ALA A 188 18.67 10.72 30.24
CA ALA A 188 19.59 11.78 30.63
C ALA A 188 19.13 13.17 30.15
N SER A 189 18.37 13.25 29.05
CA SER A 189 17.77 14.51 28.57
C SER A 189 16.44 14.87 29.25
N GLY A 190 16.01 14.10 30.26
CA GLY A 190 14.80 14.34 31.04
C GLY A 190 13.58 13.50 30.64
N GLY A 191 13.78 12.50 29.78
CA GLY A 191 12.75 11.53 29.40
C GLY A 191 12.20 10.75 30.59
N ALA A 192 10.86 10.67 30.69
CA ALA A 192 10.15 10.10 31.83
C ALA A 192 9.46 8.75 31.53
N LEU A 193 9.37 8.35 30.25
CA LEU A 193 8.72 7.10 29.86
C LEU A 193 9.57 5.88 30.28
N GLY A 194 8.89 4.81 30.69
CA GLY A 194 9.52 3.49 30.75
C GLY A 194 9.92 3.02 29.36
N ARG A 195 10.88 2.09 29.25
CA ARG A 195 11.47 1.71 27.95
C ARG A 195 10.42 1.28 26.92
N ASP A 196 9.46 0.45 27.30
CA ASP A 196 8.45 -0.03 26.34
C ASP A 196 7.52 1.10 25.86
N ASP A 197 7.15 2.02 26.74
CA ASP A 197 6.35 3.20 26.38
C ASP A 197 7.17 4.16 25.52
N TRP A 198 8.46 4.34 25.83
CA TRP A 198 9.39 5.12 25.02
C TRP A 198 9.55 4.54 23.60
N ARG A 199 9.64 3.21 23.47
CA ARG A 199 9.68 2.55 22.15
C ARG A 199 8.40 2.77 21.34
N ARG A 200 7.23 2.64 21.98
CA ARG A 200 5.94 2.97 21.33
C ARG A 200 5.87 4.44 20.93
N ASP A 201 6.31 5.33 21.81
CA ASP A 201 6.36 6.78 21.56
C ASP A 201 7.28 7.11 20.37
N ASN A 202 8.45 6.46 20.23
CA ASN A 202 9.31 6.61 19.07
C ASN A 202 8.60 6.26 17.76
N VAL A 203 7.84 5.15 17.75
CA VAL A 203 7.07 4.72 16.57
C VAL A 203 5.93 5.71 16.29
N ASN A 204 5.17 6.11 17.32
CA ASN A 204 4.06 7.05 17.20
C ASN A 204 4.53 8.40 16.63
N ARG A 205 5.60 8.99 17.18
CA ARG A 205 6.18 10.24 16.68
C ARG A 205 6.65 10.12 15.24
N MET A 206 7.20 8.97 14.85
CA MET A 206 7.58 8.74 13.46
C MET A 206 6.36 8.69 12.53
N VAL A 207 5.31 7.96 12.91
CA VAL A 207 4.07 7.86 12.11
C VAL A 207 3.41 9.24 11.95
N GLU A 208 3.30 10.01 13.03
CA GLU A 208 2.81 11.39 13.00
C GLU A 208 3.67 12.28 12.06
N ALA A 209 5.00 12.22 12.19
CA ALA A 209 5.91 13.02 11.39
C ALA A 209 5.88 12.65 9.89
N VAL A 210 5.74 11.37 9.56
CA VAL A 210 5.54 10.92 8.17
C VAL A 210 4.24 11.49 7.61
N ASN A 211 3.14 11.40 8.35
CA ASN A 211 1.86 11.97 7.94
C ASN A 211 1.98 13.47 7.62
N ALA A 212 2.55 14.24 8.55
CA ALA A 212 2.76 15.67 8.37
C ALA A 212 3.66 15.98 7.16
N THR A 213 4.68 15.15 6.92
CA THR A 213 5.60 15.29 5.79
C THR A 213 4.90 15.02 4.46
N VAL A 214 4.13 13.93 4.36
CA VAL A 214 3.34 13.58 3.16
C VAL A 214 2.34 14.69 2.86
N LEU A 215 1.57 15.14 3.86
CA LEU A 215 0.58 16.21 3.71
C LEU A 215 1.19 17.52 3.23
N ARG A 216 2.34 17.90 3.79
CA ARG A 216 3.05 19.14 3.42
C ARG A 216 3.62 19.06 2.00
N ALA A 217 4.18 17.93 1.61
CA ALA A 217 4.81 17.74 0.32
C ALA A 217 3.78 17.59 -0.81
N ASN A 218 2.74 16.77 -0.60
CA ASN A 218 1.67 16.58 -1.57
C ASN A 218 0.36 16.11 -0.89
N PRO A 219 -0.66 16.98 -0.75
CA PRO A 219 -1.91 16.63 -0.09
C PRO A 219 -2.76 15.62 -0.86
N HIS A 220 -2.41 15.24 -2.09
CA HIS A 220 -3.11 14.18 -2.84
C HIS A 220 -2.54 12.78 -2.60
N VAL A 221 -1.45 12.63 -1.83
CA VAL A 221 -0.80 11.34 -1.56
C VAL A 221 -1.33 10.75 -0.26
N ARG A 222 -1.82 9.51 -0.31
CA ARG A 222 -2.27 8.76 0.88
C ARG A 222 -1.07 8.34 1.72
N PHE A 223 -1.21 8.29 3.04
CA PHE A 223 -0.31 7.56 3.93
C PHE A 223 -1.07 6.46 4.64
N GLY A 224 -0.62 5.22 4.53
CA GLY A 224 -1.21 4.12 5.28
C GLY A 224 -0.20 3.08 5.71
N ILE A 225 -0.64 2.22 6.60
CA ILE A 225 0.22 1.24 7.26
C ILE A 225 -0.47 -0.12 7.27
N SER A 226 0.29 -1.19 7.01
CA SER A 226 -0.12 -2.58 7.13
C SER A 226 0.42 -3.19 8.42
N PRO A 227 -0.25 -2.96 9.57
CA PRO A 227 0.22 -3.51 10.84
C PRO A 227 0.00 -5.02 10.91
N PHE A 228 0.59 -5.65 11.93
CA PHE A 228 0.27 -7.04 12.26
C PHE A 228 -1.24 -7.22 12.50
N GLY A 229 -1.78 -8.40 12.16
CA GLY A 229 -3.23 -8.60 12.17
C GLY A 229 -3.89 -8.68 13.55
N ILE A 230 -3.12 -8.88 14.63
CA ILE A 230 -3.63 -8.92 16.02
C ILE A 230 -3.10 -7.69 16.75
N TYR A 231 -3.98 -6.82 17.25
CA TYR A 231 -3.54 -5.70 18.09
C TYR A 231 -2.96 -6.23 19.41
N ARG A 232 -3.81 -6.92 20.19
CA ARG A 232 -3.42 -7.58 21.43
C ARG A 232 -4.18 -8.91 21.58
N PRO A 233 -3.58 -9.93 22.21
CA PRO A 233 -4.32 -11.14 22.59
C PRO A 233 -5.54 -10.76 23.46
N GLY A 234 -6.69 -11.33 23.14
CA GLY A 234 -7.98 -10.98 23.74
C GLY A 234 -8.65 -9.76 23.13
N MET A 235 -8.08 -9.13 22.09
CA MET A 235 -8.68 -8.02 21.36
C MET A 235 -8.75 -8.34 19.85
N PRO A 236 -9.89 -8.86 19.36
CA PRO A 236 -11.15 -9.13 20.07
C PRO A 236 -11.10 -10.39 20.97
N GLU A 237 -12.13 -10.57 21.82
CA GLU A 237 -12.23 -11.71 22.75
C GLU A 237 -12.05 -13.05 22.02
N GLY A 238 -11.29 -13.97 22.63
CA GLY A 238 -11.00 -15.29 22.07
C GLY A 238 -9.82 -15.33 21.08
N ILE A 239 -9.34 -14.19 20.58
CA ILE A 239 -8.14 -14.12 19.74
C ILE A 239 -6.87 -14.27 20.58
N THR A 240 -5.91 -15.05 20.08
CA THR A 240 -4.60 -15.25 20.72
C THR A 240 -3.50 -15.16 19.68
N GLY A 241 -2.28 -14.81 20.07
CA GLY A 241 -1.15 -14.69 19.15
C GLY A 241 -0.11 -13.71 19.69
N LEU A 242 0.67 -13.12 18.78
CA LEU A 242 1.58 -12.04 19.12
C LEU A 242 0.80 -10.80 19.56
N ASP A 243 1.29 -10.12 20.60
CA ASP A 243 0.83 -8.79 21.01
C ASP A 243 1.69 -7.74 20.29
N GLN A 244 1.18 -7.10 19.23
CA GLN A 244 1.98 -6.17 18.44
C GLN A 244 2.33 -4.90 19.23
N TYR A 245 1.44 -4.49 20.14
CA TYR A 245 1.61 -3.34 21.01
C TYR A 245 2.78 -3.54 21.99
N ALA A 246 2.95 -4.77 22.49
CA ALA A 246 4.02 -5.12 23.42
C ALA A 246 5.30 -5.60 22.73
N ALA A 247 5.19 -6.35 21.63
CA ALA A 247 6.32 -7.07 21.04
C ALA A 247 7.09 -6.26 19.99
N ILE A 248 6.37 -5.49 19.16
CA ILE A 248 6.96 -4.66 18.09
C ILE A 248 6.67 -3.16 18.28
N PHE A 249 6.05 -2.81 19.40
CA PHE A 249 5.75 -1.42 19.82
C PHE A 249 4.93 -0.63 18.80
N SER A 250 4.02 -1.34 18.12
CA SER A 250 3.08 -0.80 17.12
C SER A 250 1.73 -0.50 17.80
N ASP A 251 1.22 0.73 17.68
CA ASP A 251 -0.08 1.13 18.26
C ASP A 251 -1.07 1.71 17.23
N PRO A 252 -1.56 0.88 16.28
CA PRO A 252 -2.43 1.34 15.19
C PRO A 252 -3.74 2.01 15.61
N PRO A 253 -4.41 1.62 16.71
CA PRO A 253 -5.60 2.33 17.18
C PRO A 253 -5.35 3.82 17.44
N VAL A 254 -4.20 4.17 18.04
CA VAL A 254 -3.82 5.57 18.26
C VAL A 254 -3.59 6.28 16.92
N TRP A 255 -2.90 5.64 15.98
CA TRP A 255 -2.63 6.25 14.67
C TRP A 255 -3.92 6.55 13.89
N MET A 256 -4.90 5.66 13.98
CA MET A 256 -6.21 5.86 13.38
C MET A 256 -6.96 7.00 14.08
N GLN A 257 -7.06 6.93 15.41
CA GLN A 257 -7.79 7.91 16.24
C GLN A 257 -7.26 9.34 16.08
N GLU A 258 -5.94 9.52 16.12
CA GLU A 258 -5.29 10.83 15.95
C GLU A 258 -5.22 11.28 14.49
N GLY A 259 -5.62 10.39 13.57
CA GLY A 259 -5.69 10.67 12.15
C GLY A 259 -4.33 10.76 11.45
N TRP A 260 -3.30 10.14 12.03
CA TRP A 260 -1.94 10.06 11.49
C TRP A 260 -1.81 9.07 10.32
N VAL A 261 -2.86 8.33 10.00
CA VAL A 261 -2.95 7.52 8.77
C VAL A 261 -4.26 7.80 8.06
N ASP A 262 -4.26 7.70 6.73
CA ASP A 262 -5.48 7.75 5.92
C ASP A 262 -6.15 6.36 5.84
N TYR A 263 -5.37 5.29 6.01
CA TYR A 263 -5.89 3.92 6.07
C TYR A 263 -4.99 2.98 6.89
N LEU A 264 -5.60 1.94 7.45
CA LEU A 264 -4.89 0.77 7.97
C LEU A 264 -5.20 -0.47 7.14
N ALA A 265 -4.19 -1.32 6.96
CA ALA A 265 -4.29 -2.58 6.22
C ALA A 265 -3.84 -3.78 7.07
N PRO A 266 -4.56 -4.13 8.15
CA PRO A 266 -4.13 -5.17 9.08
C PRO A 266 -3.94 -6.52 8.38
N GLN A 267 -2.82 -7.18 8.65
CA GLN A 267 -2.44 -8.46 8.01
C GLN A 267 -3.24 -9.65 8.57
N LEU A 268 -4.45 -9.88 8.04
CA LEU A 268 -5.37 -10.93 8.48
C LEU A 268 -5.04 -12.27 7.80
N TYR A 269 -3.86 -12.80 8.11
CA TYR A 269 -3.22 -13.90 7.38
C TYR A 269 -3.58 -15.30 7.91
N TRP A 270 -4.85 -15.48 8.22
CA TRP A 270 -5.37 -16.67 8.87
C TRP A 270 -6.69 -17.10 8.25
N PRO A 271 -6.92 -18.42 8.08
CA PRO A 271 -8.20 -18.91 7.58
C PRO A 271 -9.36 -18.53 8.50
N SER A 272 -10.53 -18.28 7.91
CA SER A 272 -11.80 -18.07 8.59
C SER A 272 -12.23 -19.30 9.42
N THR A 273 -11.70 -20.47 9.08
CA THR A 273 -12.04 -21.77 9.67
C THR A 273 -11.33 -22.08 10.98
N GLN A 274 -10.32 -21.31 11.39
CA GLN A 274 -9.65 -21.53 12.67
C GLN A 274 -10.12 -20.55 13.76
N THR A 275 -10.14 -20.99 15.02
CA THR A 275 -10.72 -20.19 16.12
C THR A 275 -9.77 -19.12 16.67
N ARG A 276 -8.49 -19.44 16.87
CA ARG A 276 -7.57 -18.58 17.64
C ARG A 276 -7.16 -17.29 16.93
N GLN A 277 -7.30 -17.25 15.60
CA GLN A 277 -7.03 -16.08 14.75
C GLN A 277 -8.08 -16.00 13.63
N ALA A 278 -9.35 -16.25 13.95
CA ALA A 278 -10.43 -16.27 12.97
C ALA A 278 -10.52 -14.94 12.20
N TYR A 279 -10.58 -15.00 10.87
CA TYR A 279 -10.67 -13.81 10.01
C TYR A 279 -11.87 -12.92 10.35
N GLY A 280 -13.05 -13.50 10.55
CA GLY A 280 -14.31 -12.77 10.80
C GLY A 280 -14.26 -11.85 12.02
N PRO A 281 -13.97 -12.37 13.23
CA PRO A 281 -13.78 -11.54 14.42
C PRO A 281 -12.72 -10.45 14.24
N LEU A 282 -11.59 -10.78 13.60
CA LEU A 282 -10.52 -9.81 13.37
C LEU A 282 -10.96 -8.67 12.45
N VAL A 283 -11.57 -8.96 11.30
CA VAL A 283 -12.00 -7.91 10.35
C VAL A 283 -13.06 -7.02 10.96
N SER A 284 -13.99 -7.57 11.76
CA SER A 284 -15.02 -6.77 12.44
C SER A 284 -14.40 -5.86 13.51
N TRP A 285 -13.45 -6.37 14.31
CA TRP A 285 -12.76 -5.55 15.33
C TRP A 285 -11.96 -4.41 14.70
N TRP A 286 -11.21 -4.68 13.63
CA TRP A 286 -10.47 -3.64 12.94
C TRP A 286 -11.38 -2.61 12.29
N SER A 287 -12.45 -3.05 11.60
CA SER A 287 -13.40 -2.16 10.91
C SER A 287 -14.08 -1.19 11.87
N ALA A 288 -14.28 -1.56 13.14
CA ALA A 288 -14.81 -0.67 14.17
C ALA A 288 -13.91 0.53 14.51
N LEU A 289 -12.64 0.53 14.08
CA LEU A 289 -11.73 1.67 14.24
C LEU A 289 -11.87 2.73 13.14
N ALA A 290 -12.58 2.44 12.05
CA ALA A 290 -12.74 3.40 10.95
C ALA A 290 -13.60 4.60 11.38
N HIS A 291 -13.18 5.81 11.02
CA HIS A 291 -13.95 7.04 11.25
C HIS A 291 -13.48 8.18 10.33
N ASP A 292 -14.33 9.18 10.13
CA ASP A 292 -14.02 10.41 9.39
C ASP A 292 -13.42 10.17 7.99
N GLY A 293 -13.91 9.14 7.30
CA GLY A 293 -13.43 8.72 5.98
C GLY A 293 -12.11 7.96 5.97
N ARG A 294 -11.49 7.72 7.12
CA ARG A 294 -10.33 6.83 7.25
C ARG A 294 -10.79 5.39 7.30
N VAL A 295 -10.18 4.56 6.47
CA VAL A 295 -10.72 3.24 6.13
C VAL A 295 -9.83 2.10 6.59
N ILE A 296 -10.46 0.94 6.76
CA ILE A 296 -9.78 -0.33 6.99
C ILE A 296 -9.80 -1.14 5.69
N ILE A 297 -8.63 -1.64 5.28
CA ILE A 297 -8.45 -2.40 4.05
C ILE A 297 -7.64 -3.67 4.38
N PRO A 298 -8.28 -4.73 4.91
CA PRO A 298 -7.57 -5.90 5.42
C PRO A 298 -6.63 -6.53 4.38
N GLY A 299 -5.49 -6.99 4.86
CA GLY A 299 -4.53 -7.79 4.12
C GLY A 299 -4.97 -9.26 4.07
N ASN A 300 -5.00 -9.85 2.88
CA ASN A 300 -5.33 -11.26 2.65
C ASN A 300 -4.09 -12.04 2.16
N TYR A 301 -3.84 -13.22 2.72
CA TYR A 301 -2.62 -13.98 2.46
C TYR A 301 -2.72 -14.87 1.20
N LEU A 302 -2.93 -14.24 0.04
CA LEU A 302 -3.11 -14.91 -1.24
C LEU A 302 -1.99 -15.91 -1.59
N SER A 303 -0.74 -15.68 -1.17
CA SER A 303 0.38 -16.60 -1.45
C SER A 303 0.21 -17.98 -0.81
N GLN A 304 -0.62 -18.11 0.23
CA GLN A 304 -0.98 -19.40 0.83
C GLN A 304 -2.01 -20.19 0.02
N LEU A 305 -2.59 -19.64 -1.05
CA LEU A 305 -3.56 -20.36 -1.87
C LEU A 305 -2.99 -21.71 -2.33
N GLY A 306 -3.71 -22.79 -1.99
CA GLY A 306 -3.34 -24.17 -2.29
C GLY A 306 -2.28 -24.79 -1.36
N SER A 307 -1.79 -24.07 -0.35
CA SER A 307 -0.75 -24.58 0.57
C SER A 307 -1.26 -25.65 1.55
N SER A 308 -2.57 -25.67 1.80
CA SER A 308 -3.24 -26.64 2.66
C SER A 308 -4.72 -26.72 2.32
N SER A 309 -5.44 -27.67 2.94
CA SER A 309 -6.89 -27.78 2.82
C SER A 309 -7.66 -26.57 3.38
N ALA A 310 -7.01 -25.71 4.18
CA ALA A 310 -7.63 -24.50 4.74
C ALA A 310 -7.49 -23.27 3.82
N TRP A 311 -6.61 -23.30 2.82
CA TRP A 311 -6.35 -22.18 1.92
C TRP A 311 -6.83 -22.48 0.51
N THR A 312 -8.15 -22.35 0.31
CA THR A 312 -8.82 -22.61 -0.97
C THR A 312 -9.30 -21.31 -1.61
N VAL A 313 -9.76 -21.39 -2.86
CA VAL A 313 -10.47 -20.27 -3.51
C VAL A 313 -11.72 -19.88 -2.71
N ASP A 314 -12.46 -20.86 -2.16
CA ASP A 314 -13.66 -20.60 -1.36
C ASP A 314 -13.35 -19.93 -0.02
N GLU A 315 -12.20 -20.20 0.57
CA GLU A 315 -11.71 -19.45 1.74
C GLU A 315 -11.50 -17.97 1.37
N LEU A 316 -10.86 -17.66 0.24
CA LEU A 316 -10.68 -16.27 -0.21
C LEU A 316 -12.02 -15.59 -0.52
N ARG A 317 -12.97 -16.30 -1.16
CA ARG A 317 -14.35 -15.80 -1.34
C ARG A 317 -14.99 -15.46 -0.01
N THR A 318 -14.84 -16.33 0.99
CA THR A 318 -15.39 -16.15 2.33
C THR A 318 -14.79 -14.91 3.00
N GLN A 319 -13.48 -14.73 2.94
CA GLN A 319 -12.81 -13.55 3.50
C GLN A 319 -13.27 -12.24 2.84
N VAL A 320 -13.44 -12.23 1.52
CA VAL A 320 -13.97 -11.07 0.79
C VAL A 320 -15.43 -10.80 1.14
N ALA A 321 -16.25 -11.84 1.29
CA ALA A 321 -17.63 -11.71 1.74
C ALA A 321 -17.74 -11.13 3.16
N LEU A 322 -16.90 -11.61 4.08
CA LEU A 322 -16.82 -11.07 5.45
C LEU A 322 -16.38 -9.61 5.44
N THR A 323 -15.37 -9.25 4.65
CA THR A 323 -14.93 -7.84 4.50
C THR A 323 -16.06 -6.95 3.99
N ARG A 324 -16.83 -7.41 3.00
CA ARG A 324 -17.97 -6.66 2.44
C ARG A 324 -19.12 -6.50 3.42
N ALA A 325 -19.29 -7.43 4.35
CA ALA A 325 -20.31 -7.30 5.39
C ALA A 325 -20.01 -6.12 6.33
N GLU A 326 -18.74 -5.75 6.48
CA GLU A 326 -18.29 -4.59 7.26
C GLU A 326 -18.31 -3.26 6.47
N ALA A 327 -18.74 -3.26 5.20
CA ALA A 327 -18.76 -2.06 4.36
C ALA A 327 -19.57 -0.87 4.95
N PRO A 328 -20.66 -1.07 5.74
CA PRO A 328 -21.31 0.02 6.46
C PRO A 328 -20.44 0.68 7.54
N ALA A 329 -19.34 0.04 7.95
CA ALA A 329 -18.34 0.52 8.90
C ALA A 329 -17.01 0.87 8.19
N ASP A 330 -17.08 1.41 6.97
CA ASP A 330 -15.93 1.93 6.22
C ASP A 330 -14.81 0.90 5.92
N ALA A 331 -15.13 -0.40 5.91
CA ALA A 331 -14.28 -1.42 5.32
C ALA A 331 -14.30 -1.29 3.79
N ALA A 332 -13.18 -0.83 3.22
CA ALA A 332 -13.18 -0.25 1.88
C ALA A 332 -12.51 -1.11 0.80
N GLY A 333 -12.23 -2.39 1.06
CA GLY A 333 -11.69 -3.34 0.07
C GLY A 333 -10.68 -4.30 0.68
N ASN A 334 -9.76 -4.85 -0.12
CA ASN A 334 -8.78 -5.84 0.31
C ASN A 334 -7.42 -5.58 -0.35
N ILE A 335 -6.31 -5.90 0.33
CA ILE A 335 -4.97 -5.92 -0.29
C ILE A 335 -4.42 -7.34 -0.20
N TYR A 336 -3.90 -7.87 -1.31
CA TYR A 336 -3.46 -9.27 -1.39
C TYR A 336 -1.95 -9.39 -1.27
N PHE A 337 -1.50 -10.17 -0.29
CA PHE A 337 -0.10 -10.61 -0.18
C PHE A 337 0.04 -12.00 -0.78
N HIS A 338 0.55 -12.14 -1.99
CA HIS A 338 1.08 -11.12 -2.91
C HIS A 338 0.63 -11.46 -4.34
N ILE A 339 1.18 -10.79 -5.36
CA ILE A 339 0.72 -10.92 -6.77
C ILE A 339 0.97 -12.30 -7.42
N GLY A 340 2.03 -13.02 -7.05
CA GLY A 340 2.43 -14.32 -7.64
C GLY A 340 1.29 -15.29 -8.02
N PRO A 341 0.39 -15.70 -7.10
CA PRO A 341 -0.72 -16.59 -7.45
C PRO A 341 -1.65 -16.08 -8.55
N LEU A 342 -1.76 -14.76 -8.77
CA LEU A 342 -2.50 -14.19 -9.89
C LEU A 342 -1.76 -14.36 -11.21
N GLN A 343 -0.45 -14.13 -11.22
CA GLN A 343 0.38 -14.34 -12.42
C GLN A 343 0.38 -15.81 -12.85
N GLU A 344 0.33 -16.72 -11.87
CA GLU A 344 0.25 -18.16 -12.10
C GLU A 344 -1.18 -18.65 -12.46
N ASN A 345 -2.20 -17.79 -12.32
CA ASN A 345 -3.61 -18.16 -12.25
C ASN A 345 -3.83 -19.41 -11.37
N ARG A 346 -3.21 -19.42 -10.19
CA ARG A 346 -3.18 -20.60 -9.31
C ARG A 346 -4.62 -20.97 -8.93
N SER A 347 -5.00 -22.21 -9.20
CA SER A 347 -6.36 -22.71 -8.93
C SER A 347 -7.48 -21.88 -9.58
N GLY A 348 -7.21 -21.15 -10.67
CA GLY A 348 -8.19 -20.31 -11.36
C GLY A 348 -8.49 -18.97 -10.66
N ILE A 349 -7.66 -18.53 -9.71
CA ILE A 349 -7.94 -17.34 -8.90
C ILE A 349 -7.99 -16.04 -9.70
N ALA A 350 -7.24 -15.92 -10.81
CA ALA A 350 -7.27 -14.74 -11.64
C ALA A 350 -8.64 -14.58 -12.32
N ASP A 351 -9.22 -15.70 -12.77
CA ASP A 351 -10.57 -15.72 -13.36
C ASP A 351 -11.63 -15.40 -12.29
N VAL A 352 -11.47 -15.92 -11.08
CA VAL A 352 -12.38 -15.61 -9.95
C VAL A 352 -12.31 -14.14 -9.55
N PHE A 353 -11.12 -13.53 -9.53
CA PHE A 353 -11.01 -12.09 -9.31
C PHE A 353 -11.67 -11.29 -10.42
N LYS A 354 -11.39 -11.60 -11.67
CA LYS A 354 -11.95 -10.88 -12.81
C LYS A 354 -13.47 -11.01 -12.93
N ASP A 355 -13.98 -12.23 -12.86
CA ASP A 355 -15.36 -12.55 -13.26
C ASP A 355 -16.35 -12.55 -12.09
N GLU A 356 -15.87 -12.64 -10.84
CA GLU A 356 -16.72 -12.76 -9.65
C GLU A 356 -16.42 -11.70 -8.59
N LEU A 357 -15.19 -11.66 -8.06
CA LEU A 357 -14.89 -10.80 -6.92
C LEU A 357 -14.75 -9.32 -7.34
N TYR A 358 -14.17 -9.01 -8.49
CA TYR A 358 -13.86 -7.64 -8.92
C TYR A 358 -14.37 -7.33 -10.33
N ALA A 359 -15.46 -7.97 -10.74
CA ALA A 359 -16.09 -7.77 -12.03
C ALA A 359 -16.65 -6.34 -12.24
N THR A 360 -16.92 -5.61 -11.15
CA THR A 360 -17.35 -4.20 -11.21
C THR A 360 -16.19 -3.30 -10.82
N PRO A 361 -15.72 -2.42 -11.74
CA PRO A 361 -14.70 -1.42 -11.42
C PRO A 361 -15.14 -0.52 -10.27
N ALA A 362 -14.17 -0.07 -9.48
CA ALA A 362 -14.42 0.84 -8.37
C ALA A 362 -13.27 1.85 -8.25
N LEU A 363 -13.61 3.11 -7.98
CA LEU A 363 -12.62 4.09 -7.55
C LEU A 363 -12.09 3.72 -6.15
N PRO A 364 -10.84 4.08 -5.82
CA PRO A 364 -10.33 4.05 -4.45
C PRO A 364 -11.20 4.92 -3.51
N PRO A 365 -11.16 4.69 -2.19
CA PRO A 365 -11.86 5.52 -1.21
C PRO A 365 -11.35 6.96 -1.26
N GLU A 366 -12.24 7.93 -1.06
CA GLU A 366 -11.88 9.33 -1.05
C GLU A 366 -10.85 9.68 0.04
N LEU A 367 -10.05 10.71 -0.19
CA LEU A 367 -9.06 11.19 0.79
C LEU A 367 -9.74 11.81 2.03
N PRO A 368 -9.51 11.29 3.25
CA PRO A 368 -10.15 11.78 4.46
C PRO A 368 -9.64 13.17 4.84
N GLY A 369 -10.53 14.07 5.24
CA GLY A 369 -10.18 15.38 5.81
C GLY A 369 -9.51 16.37 4.85
N ARG A 370 -9.42 16.06 3.55
CA ARG A 370 -8.76 16.90 2.52
C ARG A 370 -9.77 17.48 1.52
N ALA A 371 -10.96 17.81 2.00
CA ALA A 371 -12.09 18.24 1.18
C ALA A 371 -11.78 19.55 0.41
N GLU A 372 -11.63 19.43 -0.90
CA GLU A 372 -11.79 20.48 -1.89
C GLU A 372 -13.11 20.23 -2.62
N ALA A 373 -13.55 21.17 -3.46
CA ALA A 373 -14.71 20.94 -4.30
C ALA A 373 -14.47 19.74 -5.23
N ALA A 374 -15.54 19.00 -5.56
CA ALA A 374 -15.46 17.97 -6.59
C ALA A 374 -15.03 18.60 -7.94
N PRO A 375 -14.32 17.85 -8.80
CA PRO A 375 -13.88 18.39 -10.08
C PRO A 375 -15.05 18.83 -10.95
N PRO A 376 -14.84 19.80 -11.85
CA PRO A 376 -15.88 20.20 -12.79
C PRO A 376 -16.27 19.01 -13.69
N PRO A 377 -17.55 18.89 -14.08
CA PRO A 377 -17.99 17.87 -15.03
C PRO A 377 -17.15 17.89 -16.32
N PRO A 378 -16.89 16.71 -16.94
CA PRO A 378 -16.17 16.66 -18.19
C PRO A 378 -16.91 17.38 -19.31
N VAL A 379 -16.20 17.77 -20.36
CA VAL A 379 -16.81 18.12 -21.64
C VAL A 379 -16.85 16.85 -22.49
N VAL A 380 -18.06 16.46 -22.90
CA VAL A 380 -18.31 15.26 -23.71
C VAL A 380 -18.94 15.68 -25.04
N ALA A 381 -18.28 15.33 -26.15
CA ALA A 381 -18.81 15.49 -27.50
C ALA A 381 -19.06 14.12 -28.14
N LEU A 382 -20.31 13.84 -28.53
CA LEU A 382 -20.71 12.55 -29.10
C LEU A 382 -20.88 12.65 -30.62
N GLU A 383 -20.18 11.78 -31.36
CA GLU A 383 -20.30 11.60 -32.81
C GLU A 383 -20.57 10.13 -33.13
N GLY A 384 -21.84 9.78 -33.38
CA GLY A 384 -22.24 8.38 -33.51
C GLY A 384 -22.05 7.61 -32.19
N THR A 385 -21.20 6.59 -32.20
CA THR A 385 -20.82 5.81 -31.01
C THR A 385 -19.60 6.36 -30.27
N ARG A 386 -18.89 7.33 -30.86
CA ARG A 386 -17.64 7.85 -30.31
C ARG A 386 -17.89 9.06 -29.42
N ALA A 387 -17.53 8.96 -28.15
CA ALA A 387 -17.47 10.08 -27.23
C ALA A 387 -16.05 10.63 -27.14
N THR A 388 -15.85 11.91 -27.44
CA THR A 388 -14.60 12.65 -27.20
C THR A 388 -14.67 13.31 -25.82
N LEU A 389 -13.61 13.14 -25.02
CA LEU A 389 -13.53 13.54 -23.62
C LEU A 389 -12.48 14.63 -23.44
N SER A 390 -12.81 15.65 -22.65
CA SER A 390 -11.84 16.65 -22.19
C SER A 390 -12.19 17.16 -20.81
N ALA A 391 -11.17 17.58 -20.05
CA ALA A 391 -11.35 18.05 -18.68
C ALA A 391 -12.16 19.36 -18.66
N GLY A 392 -13.07 19.48 -17.69
CA GLY A 392 -13.88 20.69 -17.50
C GLY A 392 -13.12 21.86 -16.84
N GLY A 393 -11.86 21.67 -16.44
CA GLY A 393 -11.06 22.66 -15.73
C GLY A 393 -9.59 22.27 -15.55
N PRO A 394 -8.81 23.09 -14.83
CA PRO A 394 -7.36 22.92 -14.68
C PRO A 394 -6.94 21.87 -13.63
N GLU A 395 -7.89 21.25 -12.92
CA GLU A 395 -7.60 20.28 -11.88
C GLU A 395 -6.94 19.00 -12.44
N VAL A 396 -6.11 18.37 -11.61
CA VAL A 396 -5.40 17.14 -11.98
C VAL A 396 -6.40 15.97 -11.99
N LEU A 397 -6.99 15.78 -13.16
CA LEU A 397 -7.81 14.61 -13.47
C LEU A 397 -6.98 13.33 -13.29
N ARG A 398 -7.54 12.35 -12.57
CA ARG A 398 -6.96 11.02 -12.44
C ARG A 398 -7.62 10.01 -13.38
N ALA A 399 -8.94 10.04 -13.49
CA ALA A 399 -9.68 9.07 -14.29
C ALA A 399 -11.01 9.63 -14.81
N TRP A 400 -11.54 8.98 -15.84
CA TRP A 400 -12.94 9.09 -16.24
C TRP A 400 -13.70 7.90 -15.69
N VAL A 401 -14.92 8.12 -15.17
CA VAL A 401 -15.80 7.02 -14.75
C VAL A 401 -16.97 6.95 -15.72
N LEU A 402 -17.16 5.77 -16.31
CA LEU A 402 -18.22 5.51 -17.27
C LEU A 402 -19.33 4.73 -16.60
N TYR A 403 -20.54 5.27 -16.72
CA TYR A 403 -21.76 4.65 -16.21
C TYR A 403 -22.73 4.36 -17.35
N ARG A 404 -23.47 3.27 -17.21
CA ARG A 404 -24.61 2.95 -18.08
C ARG A 404 -25.91 2.96 -17.27
N ASP A 405 -26.97 3.45 -17.89
CA ASP A 405 -28.31 3.42 -17.31
C ASP A 405 -28.76 1.95 -17.12
N ALA A 406 -29.05 1.61 -15.86
CA ALA A 406 -29.53 0.29 -15.45
C ALA A 406 -31.03 0.30 -15.09
N GLY A 407 -31.76 1.37 -15.45
CA GLY A 407 -33.19 1.57 -15.19
C GLY A 407 -33.50 2.05 -13.78
N ALA A 408 -32.88 1.45 -12.75
CA ALA A 408 -33.01 1.85 -11.35
C ALA A 408 -31.94 2.85 -10.89
N GLY A 409 -30.98 3.19 -11.75
CA GLY A 409 -29.84 4.03 -11.45
C GLY A 409 -28.71 3.85 -12.48
N TRP A 410 -27.51 4.27 -12.11
CA TRP A 410 -26.31 4.20 -12.93
C TRP A 410 -25.41 3.04 -12.47
N ALA A 411 -24.95 2.21 -13.40
CA ALA A 411 -24.00 1.14 -13.12
C ALA A 411 -22.63 1.47 -13.74
N VAL A 412 -21.58 1.47 -12.92
CA VAL A 412 -20.19 1.63 -13.40
C VAL A 412 -19.88 0.52 -14.40
N GLN A 413 -19.39 0.91 -15.57
CA GLN A 413 -18.94 0.01 -16.62
C GLN A 413 -17.42 -0.01 -16.72
N ASP A 414 -16.77 1.15 -16.58
CA ASP A 414 -15.33 1.26 -16.74
C ASP A 414 -14.75 2.49 -16.01
N ILE A 415 -13.46 2.43 -15.71
CA ILE A 415 -12.67 3.55 -15.19
C ILE A 415 -11.46 3.71 -16.10
N LEU A 416 -11.45 4.81 -16.86
CA LEU A 416 -10.45 5.06 -17.89
C LEU A 416 -9.38 6.02 -17.35
N PRO A 417 -8.11 5.88 -17.75
CA PRO A 417 -7.07 6.80 -17.35
C PRO A 417 -7.34 8.21 -17.91
N ALA A 418 -6.88 9.24 -17.19
CA ALA A 418 -7.02 10.65 -17.58
C ALA A 418 -6.48 10.97 -19.00
N SER A 419 -5.52 10.18 -19.50
CA SER A 419 -4.97 10.31 -20.85
C SER A 419 -5.93 9.88 -21.96
N THR A 420 -7.04 9.23 -21.63
CA THR A 420 -8.07 8.84 -22.61
C THR A 420 -8.77 10.09 -23.15
N THR A 421 -8.66 10.32 -24.46
CA THR A 421 -9.30 11.47 -25.14
C THR A 421 -10.57 11.09 -25.89
N SER A 422 -10.80 9.78 -26.12
CA SER A 422 -12.05 9.30 -26.72
C SER A 422 -12.33 7.85 -26.34
N VAL A 423 -13.60 7.46 -26.37
CA VAL A 423 -14.09 6.11 -26.08
C VAL A 423 -15.25 5.75 -27.00
N GLU A 424 -15.30 4.49 -27.43
CA GLU A 424 -16.46 3.95 -28.16
C GLU A 424 -17.48 3.42 -27.15
N LEU A 425 -18.72 3.88 -27.29
CA LEU A 425 -19.84 3.50 -26.42
C LEU A 425 -20.84 2.66 -27.20
N SER A 426 -21.40 1.64 -26.55
CA SER A 426 -22.50 0.87 -27.14
C SER A 426 -23.83 1.64 -27.04
N THR A 427 -24.79 1.33 -27.93
CA THR A 427 -26.13 1.93 -27.93
C THR A 427 -26.77 1.91 -26.54
N GLY A 428 -27.38 3.03 -26.17
CA GLY A 428 -28.02 3.25 -24.89
C GLY A 428 -27.60 4.54 -24.22
N ARG A 429 -28.01 4.71 -22.97
CA ARG A 429 -27.81 5.93 -22.21
C ARG A 429 -26.61 5.79 -21.27
N TRP A 430 -25.71 6.75 -21.35
CA TRP A 430 -24.45 6.77 -20.60
C TRP A 430 -24.33 8.05 -19.76
N ALA A 431 -23.63 7.97 -18.64
CA ALA A 431 -23.13 9.12 -17.90
C ALA A 431 -21.63 9.00 -17.75
N ILE A 432 -20.91 10.11 -18.00
CA ILE A 432 -19.44 10.16 -17.91
C ILE A 432 -19.07 11.24 -16.91
N SER A 433 -18.30 10.89 -15.89
CA SER A 433 -17.80 11.82 -14.88
C SER A 433 -16.27 11.86 -14.87
N ALA A 434 -15.75 12.90 -14.22
CA ALA A 434 -14.34 13.08 -13.95
C ALA A 434 -14.04 12.71 -12.49
N ALA A 435 -12.95 11.98 -12.25
CA ALA A 435 -12.44 11.70 -10.92
C ALA A 435 -11.06 12.33 -10.74
N ASP A 436 -10.86 13.03 -9.63
CA ASP A 436 -9.56 13.62 -9.28
C ASP A 436 -8.64 12.64 -8.55
N ARG A 437 -7.44 13.09 -8.19
CA ARG A 437 -6.46 12.28 -7.43
C ARG A 437 -6.93 11.88 -6.04
N GLY A 438 -7.82 12.66 -5.44
CA GLY A 438 -8.47 12.34 -4.17
C GLY A 438 -9.60 11.34 -4.30
N SER A 439 -9.85 10.82 -5.51
CA SER A 439 -10.96 9.93 -5.85
C SER A 439 -12.34 10.57 -5.69
N ARG A 440 -12.42 11.91 -5.69
CA ARG A 440 -13.68 12.65 -5.70
C ARG A 440 -14.20 12.72 -7.12
N GLU A 441 -15.50 12.55 -7.26
CA GLU A 441 -16.15 12.45 -8.56
C GLU A 441 -17.02 13.67 -8.87
N SER A 442 -16.93 14.17 -10.11
CA SER A 442 -17.80 15.22 -10.62
C SER A 442 -19.24 14.72 -10.80
N LEU A 443 -20.18 15.65 -11.04
CA LEU A 443 -21.44 15.25 -11.69
C LEU A 443 -21.15 14.66 -13.07
N GLY A 444 -21.92 13.63 -13.46
CA GLY A 444 -21.80 12.99 -14.77
C GLY A 444 -22.51 13.77 -15.88
N VAL A 445 -21.89 13.84 -17.06
CA VAL A 445 -22.52 14.30 -18.29
C VAL A 445 -23.24 13.15 -18.97
N VAL A 446 -24.54 13.28 -19.15
CA VAL A 446 -25.40 12.26 -19.76
C VAL A 446 -25.38 12.40 -21.27
N VAL A 447 -25.19 11.29 -21.98
CA VAL A 447 -25.28 11.19 -23.43
C VAL A 447 -26.13 9.98 -23.83
N ASP A 448 -26.92 10.16 -24.89
CA ASP A 448 -27.74 9.10 -25.50
C ASP A 448 -27.05 8.63 -26.78
N VAL A 449 -26.56 7.40 -26.76
CA VAL A 449 -25.84 6.79 -27.89
C VAL A 449 -26.83 6.05 -28.79
N PRO A 450 -26.92 6.42 -30.08
CA PRO A 450 -27.95 5.93 -31.00
C PRO A 450 -27.86 4.44 -31.37
#